data_AF-A0A3N0A694-F1
#
_entry.id   AF-A0A3N0A694-F1
#
_cell.length_a   1.000
_cell.length_b   1.000
_cell.length_c   1.000
_cell.angle_alpha   90.00
_cell.angle_beta   90.00
_cell.angle_gamma   90.00
#
_symmetry.space_group_name_H-M   'P 1'
#
loop_
_entity.id
_entity.type
_entity.pdbx_description
1 polymer ?
#
loop_
_entity_poly.entity_id
_entity_poly.type
_entity_poly.pdbx_seq_one_letter_code
_entity_poly.pdbx_strand_id
1 'polypeptide(L)'
;MLDLDSEVFGRITAKEIIGASPPAPETRDILEKELSILLGELDSAADPGCLLEQQRGRAARINNRPGAMALAQDKIRLFNEYHERYVEKIRQRIGP
;
A
#
# COMPACT_ATOMS: atom_id res chain seq x y z
N MET A 1 13.89 -11.13 -3.98
CA MET A 1 12.97 -11.10 -5.13
C MET A 1 11.60 -10.71 -4.59
N LEU A 2 10.94 -9.70 -5.16
CA LEU A 2 9.58 -9.33 -4.72
C LEU A 2 8.61 -10.41 -5.21
N ASP A 3 7.92 -11.05 -4.27
CA ASP A 3 6.83 -11.96 -4.60
C ASP A 3 5.62 -11.15 -5.08
N LEU A 4 5.10 -11.50 -6.26
CA LEU A 4 4.02 -10.74 -6.90
C LEU A 4 2.68 -10.95 -6.20
N ASP A 5 2.49 -12.09 -5.54
CA ASP A 5 1.26 -12.44 -4.85
C ASP A 5 1.29 -11.99 -3.37
N SER A 6 2.40 -11.39 -2.92
CA SER A 6 2.50 -10.80 -1.59
C SER A 6 1.62 -9.56 -1.43
N GLU A 7 0.87 -9.54 -0.34
CA GLU A 7 0.04 -8.41 0.10
C GLU A 7 0.89 -7.20 0.52
N VAL A 8 0.71 -6.08 -0.18
CA VAL A 8 1.48 -4.84 0.02
C VAL A 8 0.66 -3.73 0.65
N PHE A 9 -0.67 -3.76 0.52
CA PHE A 9 -1.57 -2.79 1.12
C PHE A 9 -2.94 -3.44 1.35
N GLY A 10 -3.23 -3.82 2.60
CA GLY A 10 -4.36 -4.70 2.89
C GLY A 10 -4.23 -6.00 2.10
N ARG A 11 -5.27 -6.34 1.34
CA ARG A 11 -5.37 -7.50 0.45
C ARG A 11 -4.80 -7.25 -0.95
N ILE A 12 -4.38 -6.03 -1.25
CA ILE A 12 -3.81 -5.69 -2.56
C ILE A 12 -2.42 -6.30 -2.66
N THR A 13 -2.21 -7.04 -3.74
CA THR A 13 -0.97 -7.74 -4.03
C THR A 13 0.02 -6.85 -4.79
N ALA A 14 1.32 -7.18 -4.70
CA ALA A 14 2.34 -6.49 -5.45
C ALA A 14 2.07 -6.50 -6.95
N LYS A 15 1.52 -7.60 -7.50
CA LYS A 15 1.13 -7.78 -8.90
C LYS A 15 0.17 -6.70 -9.39
N GLU A 16 -0.79 -6.31 -8.57
CA GLU A 16 -1.78 -5.30 -8.94
C GLU A 16 -1.15 -3.90 -9.06
N ILE A 17 -0.12 -3.63 -8.25
CA ILE A 17 0.58 -2.35 -8.24
C ILE A 17 1.61 -2.25 -9.37
N ILE A 18 2.43 -3.29 -9.58
CA ILE A 18 3.58 -3.23 -10.51
C ILE A 18 3.40 -4.07 -11.79
N GLY A 19 2.34 -4.86 -11.88
CA GLY A 19 2.00 -5.62 -13.08
C GLY A 19 1.21 -4.79 -14.10
N ALA A 20 0.79 -5.40 -15.21
CA ALA A 20 0.03 -4.70 -16.25
C ALA A 20 -1.47 -4.54 -15.92
N SER A 21 -2.02 -5.44 -15.10
CA SER A 21 -3.44 -5.47 -14.73
C SER A 21 -3.59 -5.46 -13.20
N PRO A 22 -4.59 -4.77 -12.64
CA PRO A 22 -5.55 -3.89 -13.33
C PRO A 22 -4.90 -2.58 -13.84
N PRO A 23 -5.55 -1.83 -14.75
CA PRO A 23 -5.08 -0.53 -15.19
C PRO A 23 -5.19 0.51 -14.07
N ALA A 24 -4.43 1.61 -14.17
CA ALA A 24 -4.36 2.64 -13.13
C ALA A 24 -5.72 3.17 -12.57
N PRO A 25 -6.74 3.47 -13.40
CA PRO A 25 -8.04 3.93 -12.86
C PRO A 25 -8.74 2.87 -12.01
N GLU A 26 -8.66 1.59 -12.39
CA GLU A 26 -9.21 0.50 -11.58
C GLU A 26 -8.38 0.26 -10.32
N THR A 27 -7.05 0.33 -10.41
CA THR A 27 -6.17 0.26 -9.24
C THR A 27 -6.50 1.36 -8.22
N ARG A 28 -6.86 2.56 -8.67
CA ARG A 28 -7.28 3.65 -7.78
C ARG A 28 -8.56 3.30 -6.99
N ASP A 29 -9.59 2.79 -7.66
CA ASP A 29 -10.83 2.38 -7.00
C ASP A 29 -10.59 1.26 -5.97
N ILE A 30 -9.71 0.31 -6.31
CA ILE A 30 -9.30 -0.77 -5.41
C ILE A 30 -8.56 -0.19 -4.18
N LEU A 31 -7.59 0.71 -4.40
CA LEU A 31 -6.84 1.36 -3.31
C LEU A 31 -7.75 2.18 -2.38
N GLU A 32 -8.76 2.86 -2.93
CA GLU A 32 -9.71 3.65 -2.14
C GLU A 32 -10.62 2.79 -1.27
N LYS A 33 -11.15 1.70 -1.82
CA LYS A 33 -11.91 0.70 -1.07
C LYS A 33 -11.07 0.07 0.03
N GLU A 34 -9.85 -0.34 -0.31
CA GLU A 34 -8.96 -1.00 0.64
C GLU A 34 -8.50 -0.05 1.75
N LEU A 35 -8.22 1.21 1.43
CA LEU A 35 -7.91 2.24 2.43
C LEU A 35 -9.07 2.37 3.44
N SER A 36 -10.31 2.39 2.97
CA SER A 36 -11.48 2.50 3.84
C SER A 36 -11.60 1.30 4.80
N ILE A 37 -11.31 0.09 4.31
CA ILE A 37 -11.28 -1.13 5.13
C ILE A 37 -10.17 -1.04 6.18
N LEU A 38 -8.94 -0.73 5.74
CA LEU A 38 -7.78 -0.60 6.62
C LEU A 38 -7.98 0.45 7.71
N LEU A 39 -8.63 1.57 7.40
CA LEU A 39 -8.96 2.58 8.40
C LEU A 39 -10.01 2.11 9.40
N GLY A 40 -10.98 1.29 8.96
CA GLY A 40 -11.95 0.65 9.86
C GLY A 40 -11.29 -0.36 10.80
N GLU A 41 -10.35 -1.16 10.28
CA GLU A 41 -9.61 -2.14 11.08
C GLU A 41 -8.56 -1.50 11.99
N LEU A 42 -8.00 -0.34 11.60
CA LEU A 42 -7.03 0.41 12.40
C LEU A 42 -7.59 0.76 13.78
N ASP A 43 -8.89 1.03 13.89
CA ASP A 43 -9.51 1.36 15.18
C ASP A 43 -9.51 0.16 16.15
N SER A 44 -9.51 -1.05 15.59
CA SER A 44 -9.45 -2.33 16.30
C SER A 44 -8.03 -2.91 16.40
N ALA A 45 -7.02 -2.22 15.86
CA ALA A 45 -5.65 -2.71 15.86
C ALA A 45 -5.04 -2.61 17.27
N ALA A 46 -4.61 -3.75 17.80
CA ALA A 46 -4.01 -3.84 19.13
C ALA A 46 -2.64 -3.15 19.23
N ASP A 47 -1.86 -3.14 18.13
CA ASP A 47 -0.52 -2.55 18.08
C ASP A 47 -0.30 -1.75 16.78
N PRO A 48 -0.66 -0.45 16.75
CA PRO A 48 -0.49 0.38 15.56
C PRO A 48 0.99 0.64 15.21
N GLY A 49 1.91 0.52 16.17
CA GLY A 49 3.35 0.67 15.96
C GLY A 49 3.95 -0.41 15.05
N CYS A 50 3.68 -1.68 15.34
CA CYS A 50 4.08 -2.81 14.49
C CYS A 50 3.48 -2.68 13.09
N LEU A 51 2.22 -2.25 13.01
CA LEU A 51 1.54 -2.04 11.74
C LEU A 51 2.22 -0.95 10.89
N LEU A 52 2.67 0.15 11.50
CA LEU A 52 3.44 1.20 10.81
C LEU A 52 4.75 0.66 10.21
N GLU A 53 5.51 -0.12 10.98
CA GLU A 53 6.78 -0.70 10.51
C GLU A 53 6.57 -1.67 9.35
N GLN A 54 5.56 -2.53 9.45
CA GLN A 54 5.17 -3.44 8.36
C GLN A 54 4.82 -2.67 7.09
N GLN A 55 4.02 -1.61 7.19
CA GLN A 55 3.63 -0.81 6.04
C GLN A 55 4.83 -0.14 5.37
N ARG A 56 5.79 0.41 6.13
CA ARG A 56 7.02 0.97 5.58
C ARG A 56 7.86 -0.08 4.84
N GLY A 57 7.98 -1.28 5.42
CA GLY A 57 8.69 -2.39 4.79
C GLY A 57 8.07 -2.82 3.46
N ARG A 58 6.74 -2.91 3.39
CA ARG A 58 5.99 -3.26 2.16
C ARG A 58 6.19 -2.22 1.05
N ALA A 59 6.05 -0.93 1.39
CA ALA A 59 6.26 0.15 0.42
C ALA A 59 7.71 0.22 -0.09
N ALA A 60 8.70 0.01 0.77
CA ALA A 60 10.10 -0.02 0.35
C ALA A 60 10.37 -1.15 -0.67
N ARG A 61 9.72 -2.31 -0.53
CA ARG A 61 9.86 -3.42 -1.47
C ARG A 61 9.26 -3.12 -2.85
N ILE A 62 8.15 -2.40 -2.91
CA ILE A 62 7.55 -1.94 -4.17
C ILE A 62 8.47 -0.92 -4.86
N ASN A 63 8.91 0.10 -4.10
CA ASN A 63 9.67 1.23 -4.65
C ASN A 63 11.10 0.85 -5.07
N ASN A 64 11.72 -0.15 -4.43
CA ASN A 64 13.09 -0.60 -4.75
C ASN A 64 13.17 -1.67 -5.85
N ARG A 65 12.05 -2.03 -6.51
CA ARG A 65 12.11 -3.04 -7.59
C ARG A 65 12.74 -2.42 -8.86
N PRO A 66 13.87 -2.96 -9.36
CA PRO A 66 14.47 -2.49 -10.61
C PRO A 66 13.49 -2.71 -11.77
N GLY A 67 13.34 -1.69 -12.63
CA GLY A 67 12.42 -1.71 -13.78
C GLY A 67 10.95 -1.37 -13.47
N ALA A 68 10.53 -1.30 -12.19
CA ALA A 68 9.15 -0.95 -11.83
C ALA A 68 8.79 0.51 -12.19
N MET A 69 9.79 1.40 -12.19
CA MET A 69 9.63 2.81 -12.60
C MET A 69 9.31 3.00 -14.10
N ALA A 70 9.50 2.00 -14.96
CA ALA A 70 9.36 2.17 -16.42
C ALA A 70 7.97 1.86 -16.98
N LEU A 71 7.18 0.97 -16.37
CA LEU A 71 5.90 0.49 -16.93
C LEU A 71 4.68 0.75 -16.02
N ALA A 72 4.87 0.96 -14.72
CA ALA A 72 3.77 1.08 -13.75
C ALA A 72 3.82 2.41 -12.96
N GLN A 73 4.45 3.45 -13.52
CA GLN A 73 4.76 4.69 -12.78
C GLN A 73 3.51 5.34 -12.17
N ASP A 74 2.39 5.37 -12.89
CA ASP A 74 1.12 5.92 -12.37
C ASP A 74 0.55 5.08 -11.22
N LYS A 75 0.65 3.75 -11.30
CA LYS A 75 0.16 2.86 -10.22
C LYS A 75 1.03 2.92 -8.98
N ILE A 76 2.34 3.06 -9.15
CA ILE A 76 3.27 3.27 -8.03
C ILE A 76 3.02 4.63 -7.37
N ARG A 77 2.75 5.68 -8.16
CA ARG A 77 2.34 6.99 -7.63
C ARG A 77 1.06 6.90 -6.81
N LEU A 78 0.02 6.26 -7.37
CA LEU A 78 -1.24 6.02 -6.65
C LEU A 78 -0.99 5.22 -5.37
N PHE A 79 -0.28 4.10 -5.45
CA PHE A 79 0.07 3.29 -4.28
C PHE A 79 0.75 4.13 -3.19
N ASN A 80 1.75 4.93 -3.54
CA ASN A 80 2.46 5.78 -2.56
C ASN A 80 1.53 6.85 -1.96
N GLU A 81 0.63 7.45 -2.74
CA GLU A 81 -0.35 8.43 -2.22
C GLU A 81 -1.30 7.79 -1.18
N TYR A 82 -1.91 6.65 -1.50
CA TYR A 82 -2.82 5.97 -0.59
C TYR A 82 -2.08 5.36 0.62
N HIS A 83 -0.85 4.87 0.41
CA HIS A 83 0.02 4.39 1.47
C HIS A 83 0.36 5.49 2.47
N GLU A 84 0.75 6.67 1.99
CA GLU A 84 1.08 7.82 2.83
C GLU A 84 -0.13 8.23 3.69
N ARG A 85 -1.32 8.33 3.07
CA ARG A 85 -2.57 8.61 3.81
C ARG A 85 -2.82 7.61 4.93
N TYR A 86 -2.58 6.32 4.70
CA TYR A 86 -2.74 5.31 5.73
C TYR A 86 -1.68 5.43 6.83
N VAL A 87 -0.42 5.63 6.46
CA VAL A 87 0.70 5.86 7.39
C VAL A 87 0.44 7.06 8.29
N GLU A 88 -0.06 8.17 7.75
CA GLU A 88 -0.43 9.34 8.55
C GLU A 88 -1.53 9.00 9.56
N LYS A 89 -2.54 8.23 9.17
CA LYS A 89 -3.62 7.79 10.06
C LYS A 89 -3.12 6.88 11.17
N ILE A 90 -2.21 5.97 10.87
CA ILE A 90 -1.57 5.11 11.88
C ILE A 90 -0.78 5.97 12.87
N ARG A 91 0.01 6.95 12.40
CA ARG A 91 0.76 7.88 13.26
C ARG A 91 -0.15 8.70 14.17
N GLN A 92 -1.27 9.21 13.63
CA GLN A 92 -2.28 9.91 14.43
C GLN A 92 -2.84 9.02 15.56
N ARG A 93 -2.94 7.71 15.32
CA ARG A 93 -3.40 6.73 16.32
C ARG A 93 -2.35 6.39 17.38
N ILE A 94 -1.07 6.33 17.02
CA ILE A 94 0.05 6.09 17.95
C ILE A 94 0.20 7.30 18.91
N GLY A 95 -0.13 8.50 18.43
CA GLY A 95 0.08 9.74 19.17
C GLY A 95 1.46 10.33 18.93
N PRO A 96 1.67 11.61 19.31
CA PRO A 96 2.97 12.29 19.24
C PRO A 96 3.99 11.74 20.25
#